data_AF-A0A0P0NHV4-F1
#
_entry.id   AF-A0A0P0NHV4-F1
#
_cell.length_a   1.000
_cell.length_b   1.000
_cell.length_c   1.000
_cell.angle_alpha   90.00
_cell.angle_beta   90.00
_cell.angle_gamma   90.00
#
_symmetry.space_group_name_H-M   'P 1'
#
loop_
_entity.id
_entity.type
_entity.pdbx_description
1 polymer ?
#
loop_
_entity_poly.entity_id
_entity_poly.type
_entity_poly.pdbx_seq_one_letter_code
_entity_poly.pdbx_strand_id
1 'polypeptide(L)'
;MNQTDLDFSHKYDQFIAELNAAMNYRDSRGYLTLKSDNRLEDTFADLFTNYCDQPLPATHRGAFDDATIAYYYFCSATGRHGSLKLIVQKFGNKFIKDCEKRLNMN
;
A
#
# COMPACT_ATOMS: atom_id res chain seq x y z
N MET A 1 18.56 -17.21 0.40
CA MET A 1 17.22 -16.59 0.37
C MET A 1 16.22 -17.73 0.46
N ASN A 2 15.34 -17.75 1.47
CA ASN A 2 14.35 -18.83 1.61
C ASN A 2 13.16 -18.59 0.66
N GLN A 3 12.31 -19.60 0.43
CA GLN A 3 11.19 -19.48 -0.51
C GLN A 3 10.22 -18.36 -0.10
N THR A 4 9.96 -18.18 1.19
CA THR A 4 9.10 -17.11 1.73
C THR A 4 9.63 -15.71 1.43
N ASP A 5 10.95 -15.53 1.46
CA ASP A 5 11.61 -14.28 1.10
C ASP A 5 11.45 -13.96 -0.39
N LEU A 6 11.64 -14.96 -1.25
CA LEU A 6 11.44 -14.82 -2.71
C LEU A 6 9.99 -14.50 -3.05
N ASP A 7 9.04 -15.18 -2.40
CA ASP A 7 7.62 -14.97 -2.62
C ASP A 7 7.18 -13.56 -2.15
N PHE A 8 7.70 -13.10 -1.00
CA PHE A 8 7.45 -11.75 -0.51
C PHE A 8 7.99 -10.70 -1.47
N SER A 9 9.26 -10.80 -1.86
CA SER A 9 9.87 -9.85 -2.80
C SER A 9 9.10 -9.78 -4.11
N HIS A 10 8.68 -10.93 -4.64
CA HIS A 10 7.91 -10.96 -5.89
C HIS A 10 6.56 -10.24 -5.77
N LYS A 11 5.79 -10.54 -4.71
CA LYS A 11 4.48 -9.89 -4.48
C LYS A 11 4.62 -8.41 -4.16
N TYR A 12 5.66 -8.05 -3.41
CA TYR A 12 6.01 -6.66 -3.13
C TYR A 12 6.33 -5.89 -4.42
N ASP A 13 7.22 -6.42 -5.25
CA ASP A 13 7.62 -5.79 -6.51
C ASP A 13 6.44 -5.62 -7.47
N GLN A 14 5.55 -6.61 -7.55
CA GLN A 14 4.31 -6.51 -8.33
C GLN A 14 3.42 -5.37 -7.83
N PHE A 15 3.18 -5.29 -6.52
CA PHE A 15 2.38 -4.22 -5.93
C PHE A 15 3.02 -2.84 -6.18
N ILE A 16 4.33 -2.69 -5.97
CA ILE A 16 5.04 -1.42 -6.19
C ILE A 16 4.99 -0.99 -7.66
N ALA A 17 5.08 -1.93 -8.60
CA ALA A 17 4.94 -1.63 -10.02
C ALA A 17 3.53 -1.08 -10.35
N GLU A 18 2.47 -1.73 -9.85
CA GLU A 18 1.10 -1.27 -10.05
C GLU A 18 0.83 0.06 -9.33
N LEU A 19 1.40 0.27 -8.13
CA LEU A 19 1.26 1.52 -7.40
C LEU A 19 1.93 2.67 -8.16
N ASN A 20 3.15 2.48 -8.65
CA ASN A 20 3.83 3.47 -9.47
C ASN A 20 3.07 3.78 -10.76
N ALA A 21 2.50 2.77 -11.42
CA ALA A 21 1.65 2.98 -12.59
C ALA A 21 0.41 3.82 -12.25
N ALA A 22 -0.24 3.55 -11.11
CA ALA A 22 -1.41 4.28 -10.66
C ALA A 22 -1.09 5.73 -10.23
N MET A 23 0.04 5.96 -9.55
CA MET A 23 0.49 7.31 -9.17
C MET A 23 0.85 8.19 -10.37
N ASN A 24 1.11 7.60 -11.54
CA ASN A 24 1.32 8.34 -12.78
C ASN A 24 0.02 8.72 -13.49
N TYR A 25 -1.13 8.21 -13.05
CA TYR A 25 -2.42 8.52 -13.66
C TYR A 25 -3.03 9.80 -13.05
N ARG A 26 -3.05 10.87 -13.85
CA ARG A 26 -3.55 12.19 -13.44
C ARG A 26 -4.71 12.66 -14.32
N ASP A 27 -5.65 13.38 -13.73
CA ASP A 27 -6.71 14.05 -14.48
C ASP A 27 -6.15 15.28 -15.23
N SER A 28 -6.99 15.93 -16.04
CA SER A 28 -6.62 17.12 -16.80
C SER A 28 -6.20 18.31 -15.94
N ARG A 29 -6.46 18.25 -14.62
CA ARG A 29 -6.07 19.26 -13.64
C ARG A 29 -4.81 18.86 -12.86
N GLY A 30 -4.23 17.69 -13.16
CA GLY A 30 -3.01 17.18 -12.54
C GLY A 30 -3.23 16.41 -11.23
N TYR A 31 -4.49 16.21 -10.80
CA TYR A 31 -4.78 15.43 -9.60
C TYR A 31 -4.68 13.94 -9.88
N LEU A 32 -4.19 13.18 -8.89
CA LEU A 32 -4.28 11.72 -8.93
C LEU A 32 -5.75 11.33 -9.09
N THR A 33 -6.01 10.46 -10.05
CA THR A 33 -7.38 10.02 -10.35
C THR A 33 -7.40 8.52 -10.55
N LEU A 34 -8.61 7.97 -10.64
CA LEU A 34 -8.82 6.54 -10.71
C LEU A 34 -8.73 6.06 -12.16
N LYS A 35 -7.82 5.14 -12.43
CA LYS A 35 -8.00 4.24 -13.56
C LYS A 35 -9.09 3.23 -13.17
N SER A 36 -9.92 2.82 -14.14
CA SER A 36 -10.97 1.82 -13.92
C SER A 36 -10.45 0.42 -13.60
N ASP A 37 -9.13 0.21 -13.65
CA ASP A 37 -8.48 -1.07 -13.46
C ASP A 37 -8.31 -1.39 -11.97
N ASN A 38 -8.75 -2.59 -11.57
CA ASN A 38 -8.71 -3.05 -10.17
C ASN A 38 -7.37 -3.68 -9.78
N ARG A 39 -6.44 -3.85 -10.72
CA ARG A 39 -5.15 -4.55 -10.50
C ARG A 39 -4.33 -4.03 -9.32
N LEU A 40 -4.32 -2.72 -9.05
CA LEU A 40 -3.63 -2.18 -7.88
C LEU A 40 -4.25 -2.69 -6.56
N GLU A 41 -5.57 -2.74 -6.49
CA GLU A 41 -6.26 -3.23 -5.28
C GLU A 41 -6.13 -4.74 -5.13
N ASP A 42 -6.16 -5.48 -6.24
CA ASP A 42 -5.95 -6.93 -6.22
C ASP A 42 -4.53 -7.29 -5.74
N THR A 43 -3.50 -6.61 -6.25
CA THR A 43 -2.10 -6.83 -5.84
C THR A 43 -1.84 -6.40 -4.40
N PHE A 44 -2.44 -5.29 -3.95
CA PHE A 44 -2.37 -4.90 -2.55
C PHE A 44 -3.09 -5.90 -1.65
N ALA A 45 -4.30 -6.33 -2.00
CA ALA A 45 -5.06 -7.30 -1.22
C ALA A 45 -4.29 -8.62 -1.09
N ASP A 46 -3.69 -9.12 -2.17
CA ASP A 46 -2.85 -10.31 -2.14
C ASP A 46 -1.63 -10.12 -1.23
N LEU A 47 -0.88 -9.02 -1.36
CA LEU A 47 0.25 -8.72 -0.47
C LEU A 47 -0.21 -8.64 1.00
N PHE A 48 -1.32 -7.96 1.24
CA PHE A 48 -1.87 -7.72 2.56
C PHE A 48 -2.31 -9.01 3.25
N THR A 49 -3.15 -9.80 2.59
CA THR A 49 -3.68 -11.05 3.15
C THR A 49 -2.59 -12.06 3.45
N ASN A 50 -1.53 -12.12 2.65
CA ASN A 50 -0.45 -13.08 2.86
C ASN A 50 0.55 -12.66 3.95
N TYR A 51 0.79 -11.35 4.14
CA TYR A 51 1.94 -10.90 4.94
C TYR A 51 1.61 -9.97 6.11
N CYS A 52 0.38 -9.46 6.21
CA CYS A 52 0.00 -8.55 7.30
C CYS A 52 0.29 -9.17 8.67
N ASP A 53 -0.14 -10.41 8.89
CA ASP A 53 -0.03 -11.10 10.18
C ASP A 53 1.17 -12.06 10.27
N GLN A 54 1.92 -12.25 9.19
CA GLN A 54 3.01 -13.22 9.19
C GLN A 54 4.28 -12.66 9.84
N PRO A 55 5.01 -13.45 10.65
CA PRO A 55 6.31 -13.02 11.15
C PRO A 55 7.28 -12.87 9.96
N LEU A 56 7.69 -11.63 9.69
CA LEU A 56 8.61 -11.28 8.62
C LEU A 56 9.96 -10.86 9.21
N PRO A 57 11.09 -11.07 8.50
CA PRO A 57 12.34 -10.40 8.80
C PRO A 57 12.15 -8.88 8.90
N ALA A 58 12.95 -8.20 9.74
CA ALA A 58 12.79 -6.76 9.99
C ALA A 58 12.83 -5.90 8.70
N THR A 59 13.66 -6.29 7.73
CA THR A 59 13.74 -5.64 6.41
C THR A 59 12.44 -5.76 5.62
N HIS A 60 11.85 -6.96 5.54
CA HIS A 60 10.58 -7.19 4.86
C HIS A 60 9.40 -6.56 5.60
N ARG A 61 9.44 -6.56 6.94
CA ARG A 61 8.43 -5.85 7.73
C ARG A 61 8.44 -4.35 7.43
N GLY A 62 9.62 -3.72 7.40
CA GLY A 62 9.76 -2.32 7.01
C GLY A 62 9.23 -2.03 5.61
N ALA A 63 9.61 -2.85 4.62
CA ALA A 63 9.12 -2.71 3.25
C ALA A 63 7.59 -2.85 3.15
N PHE A 64 7.01 -3.83 3.83
CA PHE A 64 5.57 -4.04 3.88
C PHE A 64 4.83 -2.85 4.51
N ASP A 65 5.35 -2.33 5.63
CA ASP A 65 4.77 -1.18 6.30
C ASP A 65 4.82 0.06 5.38
N ASP A 66 5.95 0.33 4.73
CA ASP A 66 6.08 1.45 3.79
C ASP A 66 5.15 1.31 2.57
N ALA A 67 5.00 0.10 2.01
CA ALA A 67 4.03 -0.19 0.96
C ALA A 67 2.59 0.09 1.40
N THR A 68 2.23 -0.31 2.61
CA THR A 68 0.90 -0.08 3.21
C THR A 68 0.63 1.42 3.41
N ILE A 69 1.63 2.16 3.88
CA ILE A 69 1.56 3.61 4.04
C ILE A 69 1.36 4.30 2.68
N ALA A 70 2.15 3.92 1.67
CA ALA A 70 2.05 4.48 0.34
C ALA A 70 0.67 4.22 -0.30
N TYR A 71 0.14 3.01 -0.14
CA TYR A 71 -1.21 2.67 -0.60
C TYR A 71 -2.29 3.47 0.13
N TYR A 72 -2.18 3.64 1.45
CA TYR A 72 -3.08 4.47 2.24
C TYR A 72 -3.16 5.91 1.70
N TYR A 73 -2.00 6.52 1.36
CA TYR A 73 -1.98 7.85 0.77
C TYR A 73 -2.61 7.91 -0.61
N PHE A 74 -2.32 6.93 -1.46
CA PHE A 74 -2.98 6.81 -2.75
C PHE A 74 -4.50 6.77 -2.59
N CYS A 75 -5.01 5.88 -1.75
CA CYS A 75 -6.45 5.77 -1.49
C CYS A 75 -7.06 7.06 -0.93
N SER A 76 -6.33 7.77 -0.08
CA SER A 76 -6.78 9.04 0.51
C SER A 76 -6.82 10.16 -0.54
N ALA A 77 -5.82 10.22 -1.42
CA ALA A 77 -5.75 11.20 -2.50
C ALA A 77 -6.81 10.95 -3.60
N THR A 78 -7.16 9.70 -3.87
CA THR A 78 -8.12 9.33 -4.92
C THR A 78 -9.54 9.08 -4.41
N GLY A 79 -9.79 9.09 -3.10
CA GLY A 79 -11.10 8.81 -2.50
C GLY A 79 -11.52 7.33 -2.48
N ARG A 80 -10.59 6.36 -2.51
CA ARG A 80 -10.90 4.91 -2.42
C ARG A 80 -11.18 4.48 -0.97
N HIS A 81 -12.38 4.77 -0.49
CA HIS A 81 -12.77 4.52 0.91
C HIS A 81 -12.89 3.02 1.29
N GLY A 82 -13.15 2.13 0.33
CA GLY A 82 -13.29 0.68 0.58
C GLY A 82 -12.01 0.02 1.07
N SER A 83 -10.92 0.19 0.33
CA SER A 83 -9.59 -0.36 0.63
C SER A 83 -8.96 0.32 1.87
N LEU A 84 -9.25 1.60 2.06
CA LEU A 84 -8.91 2.37 3.28
C LEU A 84 -9.47 1.73 4.56
N LYS A 85 -10.73 1.26 4.52
CA LYS A 85 -11.40 0.66 5.67
C LYS A 85 -10.66 -0.58 6.18
N LEU A 86 -10.12 -1.41 5.28
CA LEU A 86 -9.38 -2.62 5.64
C LEU A 86 -8.09 -2.29 6.40
N ILE A 87 -7.34 -1.29 5.93
CA ILE A 87 -6.11 -0.81 6.58
C ILE A 87 -6.43 -0.24 7.97
N VAL A 88 -7.45 0.62 8.06
CA VAL A 88 -7.88 1.23 9.32
C VAL A 88 -8.33 0.17 10.34
N GLN A 89 -9.09 -0.84 9.90
CA GLN A 89 -9.55 -1.92 10.78
C GLN A 89 -8.39 -2.73 11.35
N LYS A 90 -7.33 -2.93 10.59
CA LYS A 90 -6.23 -3.82 10.98
C LYS A 90 -5.15 -3.14 11.82
N PHE A 91 -4.72 -1.94 11.45
CA PHE A 91 -3.67 -1.22 12.18
C PHE A 91 -4.20 -0.16 13.15
N GLY A 92 -5.50 0.13 13.07
CA GLY A 92 -6.17 1.10 13.92
C GLY A 92 -5.74 2.55 13.67
N ASN A 93 -6.31 3.44 14.46
CA ASN A 93 -6.06 4.88 14.37
C ASN A 93 -4.61 5.28 14.72
N LYS A 94 -3.84 4.41 15.39
CA LYS A 94 -2.45 4.69 15.74
C LYS A 94 -1.56 4.71 14.49
N PHE A 95 -1.72 3.74 13.60
CA PHE A 95 -1.00 3.69 12.33
C PHE A 95 -1.33 4.88 11.44
N ILE A 96 -2.60 5.26 11.35
CA ILE A 96 -3.04 6.46 10.61
C ILE A 96 -2.36 7.71 11.18
N LYS A 97 -2.35 7.88 12.50
CA LYS A 97 -1.68 9.01 13.15
C LYS A 97 -0.16 9.01 12.92
N ASP A 98 0.46 7.83 12.87
CA ASP A 98 1.89 7.71 12.58
C ASP A 98 2.20 8.01 11.10
N CYS A 99 1.29 7.65 10.18
CA CYS A 99 1.34 8.06 8.78
C CYS A 99 1.23 9.60 8.68
N GLU A 100 0.15 10.17 9.22
CA GLU A 100 -0.10 11.63 9.20
C GLU A 100 1.04 12.43 9.82
N LYS A 101 1.66 11.93 10.90
CA LYS A 101 2.86 12.55 11.48
C LYS A 101 4.04 12.57 10.51
N ARG A 102 4.30 11.46 9.80
CA ARG A 102 5.38 11.40 8.81
C ARG A 102 5.15 12.37 7.64
N LEU A 103 3.90 12.69 7.31
CA LEU A 103 3.57 13.70 6.29
C LEU A 103 3.84 15.13 6.76
N ASN A 104 3.47 15.45 8.00
CA ASN A 104 3.53 16.82 8.54
C ASN A 104 4.93 17.21 9.06
N MET A 105 5.94 16.35 8.87
CA MET A 105 7.33 16.60 9.26
C MET A 105 8.23 17.03 8.09
N ASN A 106 7.65 17.24 6.90
CA ASN A 106 8.30 17.93 5.76
C ASN A 106 7.75 19.36 5.63
#